data_AF-A0A4S9B3C8-F1
#
_entry.id   AF-A0A4S9B3C8-F1
#
_cell.length_a   1.000
_cell.length_b   1.000
_cell.length_c   1.000
_cell.angle_alpha   90.00
_cell.angle_beta   90.00
_cell.angle_gamma   90.00
#
_symmetry.space_group_name_H-M   'P 1'
#
loop_
_entity.id
_entity.type
_entity.pdbx_description
1 polymer ?
#
loop_
_entity_poly.entity_id
_entity_poly.type
_entity_poly.pdbx_seq_one_letter_code
_entity_poly.pdbx_strand_id
1 'polypeptide(L)'
;MANDSNPVSFAWVEYDPRALKERRELGVYNQQRRVVRAHVAHTSSGARKATIARKESIAKTQGSRKSSKSGKSSKKQDKPVEDFITLLFARLRSRDASAVASMAQKSDRTLLWNAFTGGNTCFEAALFVAGTFANTCGISRHDLHTGFGSGLLFLRGASLDGIQKTIIHTPKDSLNSISIALLAGWERRFGDEQSYAVHLQAWKALPLSMGSLEDSSIAALADVALICFQEAAQERYIAESAFSAARSLVYGTVLPQGLPRGYHIIPTERPEALSLLGTVAKCAMLNWKAPGSVESFRRLILETLSWSASHSISTEPVDSYEEAWDQTDLLALYHVRSAMVSANAPIMWACIEAHNLRWAYDVQTGIDIHAEACRHLRSHELMGTKYEEIAIWAKMTLVSHATPTADGDEHMSGLMKYSSIKTWEQMEALLRRHVFREELAWQKYRSLFDRLVY
;
A
#
# COMPACT_ATOMS: atom_id res chain seq x y z
N MET A 1 6.52 26.87 -42.77
CA MET A 1 6.23 25.51 -43.26
C MET A 1 7.52 24.71 -43.06
N ALA A 2 7.66 23.95 -41.97
CA ALA A 2 7.21 22.55 -41.79
C ALA A 2 7.90 21.63 -42.82
N ASN A 3 8.64 20.56 -42.50
CA ASN A 3 8.62 19.63 -41.37
C ASN A 3 10.03 19.10 -41.04
N ASP A 4 10.41 19.16 -39.77
CA ASP A 4 11.40 18.26 -39.17
C ASP A 4 10.65 17.08 -38.54
N SER A 5 10.84 15.87 -39.08
CA SER A 5 10.40 14.64 -38.43
C SER A 5 11.43 13.54 -38.69
N ASN A 6 12.49 13.53 -37.89
CA ASN A 6 13.34 12.35 -37.74
C ASN A 6 12.72 11.41 -36.69
N PRO A 7 12.62 10.10 -36.97
CA PRO A 7 12.03 9.13 -36.05
C PRO A 7 13.04 8.80 -34.95
N VAL A 8 12.65 9.02 -33.70
CA VAL A 8 13.43 8.59 -32.55
C VAL A 8 13.26 7.07 -32.38
N SER A 9 14.19 6.32 -32.94
CA SER A 9 14.43 4.91 -32.64
C SER A 9 15.17 4.81 -31.30
N PHE A 10 14.45 4.55 -30.20
CA PHE A 10 15.09 4.13 -28.95
C PHE A 10 15.33 2.62 -28.96
N ALA A 11 16.50 2.25 -29.47
CA ALA A 11 17.12 0.97 -29.20
C ALA A 11 17.75 1.00 -27.80
N TRP A 12 17.48 -0.05 -27.04
CA TRP A 12 18.33 -0.67 -26.02
C TRP A 12 19.58 0.12 -25.61
N VAL A 13 19.63 0.58 -24.36
CA VAL A 13 20.92 0.86 -23.73
C VAL A 13 21.67 -0.46 -23.64
N GLU A 14 22.66 -0.59 -24.51
CA GLU A 14 23.61 -1.68 -24.56
C GLU A 14 24.34 -1.77 -23.21
N TYR A 15 24.34 -2.97 -22.64
CA TYR A 15 25.00 -3.30 -21.40
C TYR A 15 26.53 -3.22 -21.62
N ASP A 16 27.17 -2.16 -21.12
CA ASP A 16 28.63 -2.07 -21.00
C ASP A 16 29.07 -2.60 -19.61
N PRO A 17 29.71 -3.79 -19.52
CA PRO A 17 30.17 -4.34 -18.26
C PRO A 17 31.37 -3.59 -17.64
N ARG A 18 32.01 -2.65 -18.36
CA ARG A 18 33.16 -1.87 -17.84
C ARG A 18 32.71 -0.63 -17.07
N ALA A 19 31.66 0.06 -17.51
CA ALA A 19 31.01 1.16 -16.77
C ALA A 19 30.35 0.71 -15.44
N LEU A 20 30.16 -0.61 -15.26
CA LEU A 20 29.65 -1.23 -14.04
C LEU A 20 30.70 -1.38 -12.93
N LYS A 21 32.00 -1.25 -13.24
CA LYS A 21 33.06 -1.41 -12.24
C LYS A 21 33.23 -0.15 -11.39
N GLU A 22 33.18 1.02 -12.03
CA GLU A 22 33.27 2.33 -11.34
C GLU A 22 31.98 2.70 -10.56
N ARG A 23 30.80 2.21 -10.99
CA ARG A 23 29.52 2.47 -10.28
C ARG A 23 29.21 1.47 -9.15
N ARG A 24 30.04 0.44 -8.96
CA ARG A 24 29.91 -0.54 -7.87
C ARG A 24 30.52 -0.07 -6.56
N GLU A 25 31.34 0.98 -6.58
CA GLU A 25 32.09 1.46 -5.41
C GLU A 25 31.25 2.26 -4.39
N LEU A 26 29.97 2.53 -4.66
CA LEU A 26 29.03 3.22 -3.75
C LEU A 26 28.02 2.25 -3.08
N GLY A 27 28.41 0.98 -2.93
CA GLY A 27 27.54 -0.15 -2.68
C GLY A 27 26.86 -0.20 -1.30
N VAL A 28 25.55 0.05 -1.27
CA VAL A 28 24.53 -0.67 -0.46
C VAL A 28 23.18 -0.65 -1.21
N TYR A 29 22.84 0.50 -1.83
CA TYR A 29 21.58 0.73 -2.56
C TYR A 29 21.40 -0.12 -3.84
N ASN A 30 22.52 -0.49 -4.50
CA ASN A 30 22.48 -1.26 -5.76
C ASN A 30 22.14 -2.74 -5.54
N GLN A 31 22.45 -3.31 -4.38
CA GLN A 31 22.21 -4.72 -4.12
C GLN A 31 20.73 -5.00 -3.88
N GLN A 32 20.02 -4.13 -3.16
CA GLN A 32 18.58 -4.23 -2.96
C GLN A 32 17.81 -3.97 -4.25
N ARG A 33 18.13 -2.92 -5.02
CA ARG A 33 17.54 -2.75 -6.35
C ARG A 33 17.82 -3.96 -7.24
N ARG A 34 19.00 -4.59 -7.14
CA ARG A 34 19.32 -5.81 -7.89
C ARG A 34 18.55 -7.02 -7.40
N VAL A 35 18.39 -7.22 -6.10
CA VAL A 35 17.62 -8.34 -5.50
C VAL A 35 16.13 -8.17 -5.78
N VAL A 36 15.57 -6.97 -5.60
CA VAL A 36 14.16 -6.66 -5.92
C VAL A 36 13.94 -6.77 -7.42
N ARG A 37 14.82 -6.23 -8.27
CA ARG A 37 14.72 -6.42 -9.73
C ARG A 37 14.91 -7.87 -10.15
N ALA A 38 15.79 -8.64 -9.50
CA ALA A 38 15.98 -10.06 -9.78
C ALA A 38 14.76 -10.87 -9.34
N HIS A 39 14.19 -10.57 -8.18
CA HIS A 39 12.96 -11.16 -7.69
C HIS A 39 11.82 -10.87 -8.66
N VAL A 40 11.58 -9.60 -9.01
CA VAL A 40 10.58 -9.17 -10.01
C VAL A 40 10.85 -9.78 -11.37
N ALA A 41 12.10 -9.86 -11.84
CA ALA A 41 12.43 -10.48 -13.12
C ALA A 41 12.20 -12.00 -13.10
N HIS A 42 12.46 -12.67 -11.97
CA HIS A 42 12.29 -14.10 -11.81
C HIS A 42 10.81 -14.51 -11.67
N THR A 43 10.05 -13.83 -10.80
CA THR A 43 8.59 -14.03 -10.67
C THR A 43 7.87 -13.61 -11.95
N SER A 44 8.36 -12.58 -12.65
CA SER A 44 7.74 -12.17 -13.89
C SER A 44 8.13 -13.09 -15.06
N SER A 45 9.39 -13.24 -15.46
CA SER A 45 9.81 -14.00 -16.66
C SER A 45 9.47 -15.50 -16.61
N GLY A 46 9.81 -16.19 -15.51
CA GLY A 46 9.64 -17.64 -15.39
C GLY A 46 8.17 -18.04 -15.25
N ALA A 47 7.43 -17.30 -14.44
CA ALA A 47 6.01 -17.59 -14.23
C ALA A 47 5.11 -17.07 -15.37
N ARG A 48 5.53 -16.04 -16.13
CA ARG A 48 4.89 -15.59 -17.40
C ARG A 48 4.79 -16.75 -18.39
N LYS A 49 5.90 -17.46 -18.65
CA LYS A 49 5.92 -18.57 -19.62
C LYS A 49 5.09 -19.77 -19.16
N ALA A 50 5.12 -20.08 -17.87
CA ALA A 50 4.35 -21.19 -17.30
C ALA A 50 2.83 -20.92 -17.31
N THR A 51 2.40 -19.69 -17.03
CA THR A 51 0.99 -19.31 -17.02
C THR A 51 0.39 -19.29 -18.42
N ILE A 52 1.13 -18.73 -19.40
CA ILE A 52 0.70 -18.67 -20.80
C ILE A 52 0.56 -20.09 -21.38
N ALA A 53 1.60 -20.91 -21.26
CA ALA A 53 1.60 -22.27 -21.81
C ALA A 53 0.46 -23.13 -21.23
N ARG A 54 0.11 -22.93 -19.96
CA ARG A 54 -0.90 -23.75 -19.27
C ARG A 54 -2.32 -23.23 -19.48
N LYS A 55 -2.54 -21.93 -19.58
CA LYS A 55 -3.86 -21.38 -20.00
C LYS A 55 -4.16 -21.72 -21.45
N GLU A 56 -3.16 -21.70 -22.34
CA GLU A 56 -3.31 -22.21 -23.70
C GLU A 56 -3.65 -23.71 -23.71
N SER A 57 -3.08 -24.51 -22.81
CA SER A 57 -3.46 -25.92 -22.67
C SER A 57 -4.90 -26.10 -22.17
N ILE A 58 -5.36 -25.27 -21.22
CA ILE A 58 -6.72 -25.31 -20.68
C ILE A 58 -7.73 -24.89 -21.74
N ALA A 59 -7.45 -23.82 -22.49
CA ALA A 59 -8.26 -23.35 -23.61
C ALA A 59 -8.33 -24.37 -24.75
N LYS A 60 -7.23 -25.09 -25.02
CA LYS A 60 -7.21 -26.21 -25.99
C LYS A 60 -8.04 -27.41 -25.51
N THR A 61 -8.01 -27.75 -24.22
CA THR A 61 -8.86 -28.82 -23.66
C THR A 61 -10.33 -28.46 -23.54
N GLN A 62 -10.69 -27.18 -23.52
CA GLN A 62 -12.08 -26.72 -23.48
C GLN A 62 -12.74 -26.51 -24.85
N GLY A 63 -12.04 -26.84 -25.95
CA GLY A 63 -12.56 -27.08 -27.30
C GLY A 63 -13.72 -26.21 -27.78
N SER A 64 -13.46 -25.34 -28.78
CA SER A 64 -14.41 -24.67 -29.69
C SER A 64 -15.87 -25.17 -29.57
N ARG A 65 -16.66 -24.56 -28.66
CA ARG A 65 -18.10 -24.77 -28.65
C ARG A 65 -18.69 -24.02 -29.84
N LYS A 66 -18.77 -24.71 -30.97
CA LYS A 66 -19.77 -24.42 -32.00
C LYS A 66 -21.15 -24.40 -31.35
N SER A 67 -21.91 -23.38 -31.70
CA SER A 67 -23.29 -23.17 -31.30
C SER A 67 -24.16 -24.41 -31.54
N SER A 68 -24.66 -25.02 -30.47
CA SER A 68 -25.77 -25.96 -30.54
C SER A 68 -26.80 -25.66 -29.45
N LYS A 69 -28.05 -25.48 -29.89
CA LYS A 69 -29.24 -25.14 -29.11
C LYS A 69 -29.49 -26.10 -27.93
N SER A 70 -29.91 -25.46 -26.83
CA SER A 70 -30.82 -25.91 -25.76
C SER A 70 -30.69 -27.34 -25.22
N GLY A 71 -30.15 -27.44 -24.01
CA GLY A 71 -30.45 -28.50 -23.05
C GLY A 71 -30.40 -27.93 -21.64
N LYS A 72 -31.57 -27.77 -20.99
CA LYS A 72 -31.68 -27.36 -19.58
C LYS A 72 -31.02 -28.43 -18.72
N SER A 73 -29.84 -28.14 -18.18
CA SER A 73 -29.33 -28.81 -16.98
C SER A 73 -29.03 -27.76 -15.92
N SER A 74 -29.68 -27.94 -14.77
CA SER A 74 -29.62 -27.11 -13.59
C SER A 74 -28.19 -26.96 -13.05
N LYS A 75 -27.64 -25.74 -13.16
CA LYS A 75 -26.60 -25.23 -12.25
C LYS A 75 -27.10 -23.94 -11.62
N LYS A 76 -27.95 -24.08 -10.60
CA LYS A 76 -28.27 -23.00 -9.65
C LYS A 76 -27.21 -23.08 -8.53
N GLN A 77 -26.08 -22.40 -8.70
CA GLN A 77 -25.23 -21.98 -7.56
C GLN A 77 -24.19 -20.90 -7.91
N ASP A 78 -23.84 -20.67 -9.19
CA ASP A 78 -22.76 -19.71 -9.57
C ASP A 78 -23.22 -18.40 -10.23
N LYS A 79 -24.52 -18.21 -10.55
CA LYS A 79 -25.01 -17.03 -11.29
C LYS A 79 -24.82 -15.64 -10.63
N PRO A 80 -24.99 -15.46 -9.30
CA PRO A 80 -25.04 -14.11 -8.74
C PRO A 80 -23.68 -13.38 -8.74
N VAL A 81 -22.57 -14.12 -8.74
CA VAL A 81 -21.21 -13.57 -8.66
C VAL A 81 -20.71 -13.08 -10.04
N GLU A 82 -20.99 -13.84 -11.10
CA GLU A 82 -20.70 -13.44 -12.49
C GLU A 82 -21.53 -12.19 -12.91
N ASP A 83 -22.77 -12.08 -12.41
CA ASP A 83 -23.65 -10.94 -12.67
C ASP A 83 -23.14 -9.64 -12.01
N PHE A 84 -22.63 -9.72 -10.76
CA PHE A 84 -22.14 -8.56 -10.01
C PHE A 84 -20.89 -7.92 -10.64
N ILE A 85 -19.88 -8.72 -10.96
CA ILE A 85 -18.62 -8.22 -11.56
C ILE A 85 -18.87 -7.65 -12.95
N THR A 86 -19.68 -8.33 -13.74
CA THR A 86 -20.07 -7.88 -15.07
C THR A 86 -20.76 -6.51 -14.99
N LEU A 87 -21.66 -6.33 -14.02
CA LEU A 87 -22.35 -5.08 -13.75
C LEU A 87 -21.40 -3.96 -13.29
N LEU A 88 -20.49 -4.25 -12.35
CA LEU A 88 -19.49 -3.30 -11.85
C LEU A 88 -18.63 -2.76 -12.99
N PHE A 89 -18.03 -3.65 -13.80
CA PHE A 89 -17.21 -3.24 -14.95
C PHE A 89 -18.01 -2.58 -16.07
N ALA A 90 -19.28 -2.93 -16.24
CA ALA A 90 -20.16 -2.21 -17.18
C ALA A 90 -20.43 -0.77 -16.73
N ARG A 91 -20.56 -0.52 -15.42
CA ARG A 91 -20.79 0.82 -14.86
C ARG A 91 -19.52 1.69 -14.85
N LEU A 92 -18.37 1.07 -14.62
CA LEU A 92 -17.06 1.73 -14.68
C LEU A 92 -16.71 2.25 -16.09
N ARG A 93 -17.36 1.76 -17.16
CA ARG A 93 -17.20 2.27 -18.53
C ARG A 93 -17.83 3.64 -18.78
N SER A 94 -18.73 4.09 -17.90
CA SER A 94 -19.31 5.41 -18.06
C SER A 94 -18.24 6.49 -17.91
N ARG A 95 -18.24 7.48 -18.81
CA ARG A 95 -17.25 8.58 -18.92
C ARG A 95 -17.10 9.41 -17.63
N ASP A 96 -18.00 9.20 -16.68
CA ASP A 96 -18.11 9.89 -15.40
C ASP A 96 -17.75 9.00 -14.19
N ALA A 97 -17.22 7.78 -14.35
CA ALA A 97 -16.95 6.88 -13.21
C ALA A 97 -16.02 7.48 -12.13
N SER A 98 -15.15 8.41 -12.52
CA SER A 98 -14.29 9.22 -11.64
C SER A 98 -14.94 10.53 -11.14
N ALA A 99 -16.07 10.94 -11.71
CA ALA A 99 -16.81 12.13 -11.27
C ALA A 99 -17.59 11.84 -9.98
N VAL A 100 -17.66 12.84 -9.09
CA VAL A 100 -18.22 12.71 -7.72
C VAL A 100 -19.77 12.76 -7.68
N ALA A 101 -20.47 12.75 -8.81
CA ALA A 101 -21.79 13.35 -8.86
C ALA A 101 -23.03 12.45 -8.60
N SER A 102 -22.94 11.12 -8.57
CA SER A 102 -24.14 10.25 -8.42
C SER A 102 -24.09 9.21 -7.29
N MET A 103 -25.26 8.94 -6.69
CA MET A 103 -25.47 7.86 -5.70
C MET A 103 -25.03 6.48 -6.23
N ALA A 104 -25.20 6.23 -7.53
CA ALA A 104 -24.78 4.99 -8.17
C ALA A 104 -23.26 4.82 -8.13
N GLN A 105 -22.50 5.87 -8.46
CA GLN A 105 -21.03 5.84 -8.39
C GLN A 105 -20.54 5.66 -6.95
N LYS A 106 -21.20 6.29 -5.97
CA LYS A 106 -20.85 6.08 -4.55
C LYS A 106 -21.10 4.63 -4.12
N SER A 107 -22.19 4.02 -4.60
CA SER A 107 -22.47 2.61 -4.34
C SER A 107 -21.42 1.68 -4.97
N ASP A 108 -20.99 1.94 -6.20
CA ASP A 108 -19.96 1.15 -6.89
C ASP A 108 -18.59 1.29 -6.20
N ARG A 109 -18.22 2.49 -5.72
CA ARG A 109 -17.00 2.71 -4.92
C ARG A 109 -17.05 1.99 -3.57
N THR A 110 -18.19 1.99 -2.90
CA THR A 110 -18.38 1.24 -1.65
C THR A 110 -18.20 -0.27 -1.88
N LEU A 111 -18.73 -0.78 -2.99
CA LEU A 111 -18.57 -2.16 -3.40
C LEU A 111 -17.11 -2.52 -3.70
N LEU A 112 -16.39 -1.64 -4.42
CA LEU A 112 -14.95 -1.80 -4.66
C LEU A 112 -14.14 -1.80 -3.37
N TRP A 113 -14.45 -0.88 -2.44
CA TRP A 113 -13.78 -0.81 -1.13
C TRP A 113 -13.94 -2.11 -0.32
N ASN A 114 -15.15 -2.69 -0.34
CA ASN A 114 -15.42 -3.98 0.28
C ASN A 114 -14.63 -5.09 -0.43
N ALA A 115 -14.56 -5.07 -1.76
CA ALA A 115 -13.80 -6.06 -2.53
C ALA A 115 -12.29 -6.01 -2.25
N PHE A 116 -11.70 -4.80 -2.17
CA PHE A 116 -10.28 -4.60 -1.82
C PHE A 116 -9.93 -5.18 -0.46
N THR A 117 -10.88 -5.32 0.45
CA THR A 117 -10.62 -5.81 1.81
C THR A 117 -11.07 -7.25 2.05
N GLY A 118 -11.91 -7.80 1.17
CA GLY A 118 -12.50 -9.14 1.33
C GLY A 118 -11.56 -10.32 1.06
N GLY A 119 -10.58 -10.19 0.16
CA GLY A 119 -9.71 -11.30 -0.25
C GLY A 119 -8.23 -10.96 -0.20
N ASN A 120 -7.35 -11.94 0.07
CA ASN A 120 -5.91 -11.73 0.17
C ASN A 120 -5.31 -11.10 -1.08
N THR A 121 -5.56 -11.71 -2.25
CA THR A 121 -4.99 -11.28 -3.52
C THR A 121 -5.51 -9.91 -3.94
N CYS A 122 -6.80 -9.64 -3.72
CA CYS A 122 -7.38 -8.33 -4.02
C CYS A 122 -6.87 -7.26 -3.06
N PHE A 123 -6.65 -7.62 -1.79
CA PHE A 123 -6.02 -6.74 -0.82
C PHE A 123 -4.57 -6.43 -1.18
N GLU A 124 -3.76 -7.42 -1.59
CA GLU A 124 -2.38 -7.20 -2.05
C GLU A 124 -2.34 -6.27 -3.28
N ALA A 125 -3.22 -6.50 -4.27
CA ALA A 125 -3.31 -5.62 -5.43
C ALA A 125 -3.75 -4.20 -5.05
N ALA A 126 -4.70 -4.06 -4.11
CA ALA A 126 -5.12 -2.77 -3.58
C ALA A 126 -4.00 -2.08 -2.79
N LEU A 127 -3.21 -2.85 -2.02
CA LEU A 127 -2.05 -2.38 -1.27
C LEU A 127 -1.00 -1.79 -2.20
N PHE A 128 -0.74 -2.47 -3.32
CA PHE A 128 0.14 -2.00 -4.38
C PHE A 128 -0.34 -0.67 -4.98
N VAL A 129 -1.62 -0.57 -5.36
CA VAL A 129 -2.15 0.68 -5.94
C VAL A 129 -2.21 1.81 -4.91
N ALA A 130 -2.57 1.52 -3.65
CA ALA A 130 -2.51 2.48 -2.56
C ALA A 130 -1.09 3.06 -2.36
N GLY A 131 -0.06 2.25 -2.62
CA GLY A 131 1.35 2.65 -2.55
C GLY A 131 1.83 3.55 -3.69
N THR A 132 1.04 3.79 -4.74
CA THR A 132 1.49 4.48 -5.98
C THR A 132 2.14 5.84 -5.71
N PHE A 133 1.52 6.64 -4.83
CA PHE A 133 1.98 7.97 -4.47
C PHE A 133 2.41 8.07 -3.01
N ALA A 134 2.68 6.93 -2.36
CA ALA A 134 3.03 6.89 -0.97
C ALA A 134 4.43 7.49 -0.73
N ASN A 135 4.48 8.78 -0.39
CA ASN A 135 5.68 9.39 0.17
C ASN A 135 5.75 9.05 1.66
N THR A 136 6.53 8.05 2.04
CA THR A 136 6.68 7.67 3.45
C THR A 136 7.58 8.65 4.21
N CYS A 137 8.55 9.26 3.53
CA CYS A 137 9.67 9.95 4.17
C CYS A 137 9.68 11.48 3.99
N GLY A 138 8.70 12.05 3.28
CA GLY A 138 8.70 13.48 2.93
C GLY A 138 9.83 13.88 1.98
N ILE A 139 10.35 12.92 1.20
CA ILE A 139 11.39 13.20 0.20
C ILE A 139 10.71 13.77 -1.04
N SER A 140 11.27 14.84 -1.61
CA SER A 140 10.70 15.43 -2.81
C SER A 140 10.74 14.45 -3.99
N ARG A 141 9.80 14.58 -4.93
CA ARG A 141 9.83 13.76 -6.16
C ARG A 141 11.12 13.96 -6.97
N HIS A 142 11.74 15.14 -6.86
CA HIS A 142 13.01 15.45 -7.51
C HIS A 142 14.20 14.69 -6.90
N ASP A 143 14.18 14.48 -5.58
CA ASP A 143 15.24 13.76 -4.85
C ASP A 143 15.07 12.23 -4.94
N LEU A 144 13.86 11.76 -5.25
CA LEU A 144 13.61 10.38 -5.64
C LEU A 144 14.11 10.16 -7.07
N HIS A 145 15.37 9.72 -7.23
CA HIS A 145 15.93 9.36 -8.54
C HIS A 145 14.93 8.56 -9.39
N THR A 146 14.61 9.12 -10.56
CA THR A 146 13.59 8.69 -11.53
C THR A 146 13.32 7.18 -11.53
N GLY A 147 12.11 6.81 -11.11
CA GLY A 147 11.58 5.43 -11.16
C GLY A 147 10.74 5.04 -9.95
N PHE A 148 10.19 3.82 -9.97
CA PHE A 148 9.45 3.26 -8.85
C PHE A 148 10.37 2.95 -7.67
N GLY A 149 9.93 3.33 -6.46
CA GLY A 149 10.59 2.96 -5.21
C GLY A 149 10.67 1.44 -5.05
N SER A 150 11.68 0.97 -4.29
CA SER A 150 11.88 -0.47 -4.01
C SER A 150 10.65 -1.12 -3.38
N GLY A 151 9.95 -0.41 -2.49
CA GLY A 151 8.71 -0.89 -1.88
C GLY A 151 7.59 -1.12 -2.89
N LEU A 152 7.39 -0.19 -3.82
CA LEU A 152 6.36 -0.32 -4.85
C LEU A 152 6.68 -1.45 -5.84
N LEU A 153 7.96 -1.64 -6.19
CA LEU A 153 8.41 -2.79 -6.99
C LEU A 153 8.19 -4.13 -6.28
N PHE A 154 8.42 -4.18 -4.96
CA PHE A 154 8.13 -5.35 -4.15
C PHE A 154 6.63 -5.65 -4.12
N LEU A 155 5.79 -4.65 -3.82
CA LEU A 155 4.33 -4.78 -3.82
C LEU A 155 3.78 -5.23 -5.18
N ARG A 156 4.34 -4.70 -6.28
CA ARG A 156 4.05 -5.17 -7.64
C ARG A 156 4.36 -6.65 -7.79
N GLY A 157 5.58 -7.07 -7.43
CA GLY A 157 6.02 -8.47 -7.51
C GLY A 157 5.17 -9.43 -6.66
N ALA A 158 4.86 -9.03 -5.44
CA ALA A 158 4.01 -9.81 -4.53
C ALA A 158 2.58 -9.95 -5.06
N SER A 159 1.99 -8.88 -5.56
CA SER A 159 0.64 -8.90 -6.16
C SER A 159 0.58 -9.85 -7.37
N LEU A 160 1.62 -9.83 -8.22
CA LEU A 160 1.73 -10.73 -9.37
C LEU A 160 1.80 -12.20 -8.95
N ASP A 161 2.66 -12.51 -7.98
CA ASP A 161 2.82 -13.87 -7.46
C ASP A 161 1.53 -14.37 -6.78
N GLY A 162 0.89 -13.52 -5.98
CA GLY A 162 -0.41 -13.81 -5.36
C GLY A 162 -1.49 -14.13 -6.38
N ILE A 163 -1.64 -13.29 -7.42
CA ILE A 163 -2.61 -13.53 -8.50
C ILE A 163 -2.31 -14.85 -9.23
N GLN A 164 -1.05 -15.14 -9.52
CA GLN A 164 -0.68 -16.37 -10.21
C GLN A 164 -1.04 -17.61 -9.40
N LYS A 165 -0.68 -17.65 -8.12
CA LYS A 165 -1.02 -18.75 -7.21
C LYS A 165 -2.53 -18.96 -7.14
N THR A 166 -3.32 -17.90 -7.07
CA THR A 166 -4.78 -18.01 -6.91
C THR A 166 -5.51 -18.36 -8.22
N ILE A 167 -5.10 -17.79 -9.38
CA ILE A 167 -5.69 -18.12 -10.69
C ILE A 167 -5.56 -19.62 -11.01
N ILE A 168 -4.49 -20.27 -10.57
CA ILE A 168 -4.25 -21.70 -10.78
C ILE A 168 -5.31 -22.56 -10.08
N HIS A 169 -5.87 -22.08 -8.96
CA HIS A 169 -6.75 -22.87 -8.09
C HIS A 169 -8.22 -22.44 -8.14
N THR A 170 -8.53 -21.15 -8.34
CA THR A 170 -9.89 -20.59 -8.34
C THR A 170 -10.10 -19.53 -9.43
N PRO A 171 -10.12 -19.92 -10.72
CA PRO A 171 -10.23 -18.97 -11.85
C PRO A 171 -11.56 -18.22 -11.93
N LYS A 172 -12.57 -18.61 -11.14
CA LYS A 172 -13.90 -17.99 -11.09
C LYS A 172 -14.12 -17.02 -9.92
N ASP A 173 -13.13 -16.81 -9.08
CA ASP A 173 -13.27 -15.88 -7.97
C ASP A 173 -13.36 -14.43 -8.49
N SER A 174 -14.45 -13.75 -8.14
CA SER A 174 -14.70 -12.34 -8.41
C SER A 174 -13.53 -11.45 -7.99
N LEU A 175 -12.92 -11.72 -6.83
CA LEU A 175 -11.86 -10.88 -6.29
C LEU A 175 -10.56 -11.00 -7.10
N ASN A 176 -10.30 -12.16 -7.70
CA ASN A 176 -9.18 -12.34 -8.62
C ASN A 176 -9.35 -11.51 -9.90
N SER A 177 -10.58 -11.40 -10.40
CA SER A 177 -10.87 -10.59 -11.60
C SER A 177 -10.62 -9.11 -11.35
N ILE A 178 -11.02 -8.60 -10.17
CA ILE A 178 -10.73 -7.23 -9.74
C ILE A 178 -9.22 -7.02 -9.58
N SER A 179 -8.51 -7.98 -8.99
CA SER A 179 -7.04 -7.92 -8.81
C SER A 179 -6.29 -7.80 -10.15
N ILE A 180 -6.67 -8.63 -11.14
CA ILE A 180 -6.06 -8.61 -12.49
C ILE A 180 -6.35 -7.28 -13.19
N ALA A 181 -7.60 -6.82 -13.12
CA ALA A 181 -8.00 -5.55 -13.71
C ALA A 181 -7.26 -4.37 -13.09
N LEU A 182 -7.08 -4.39 -11.76
CA LEU A 182 -6.42 -3.33 -11.02
C LEU A 182 -4.94 -3.23 -11.41
N LEU A 183 -4.23 -4.36 -11.52
CA LEU A 183 -2.87 -4.38 -12.05
C LEU A 183 -2.81 -3.93 -13.51
N ALA A 184 -3.70 -4.43 -14.37
CA ALA A 184 -3.74 -4.04 -15.77
C ALA A 184 -3.96 -2.52 -15.96
N GLY A 185 -4.86 -1.93 -15.17
CA GLY A 185 -5.14 -0.49 -15.18
C GLY A 185 -3.95 0.32 -14.71
N TRP A 186 -3.29 -0.13 -13.64
CA TRP A 186 -2.10 0.51 -13.12
C TRP A 186 -0.94 0.45 -14.13
N GLU A 187 -0.69 -0.72 -14.74
CA GLU A 187 0.38 -0.92 -15.73
C GLU A 187 0.16 -0.10 -16.99
N ARG A 188 -1.10 0.12 -17.38
CA ARG A 188 -1.44 1.00 -18.49
C ARG A 188 -1.04 2.45 -18.22
N ARG A 189 -1.25 2.92 -16.99
CA ARG A 189 -1.06 4.34 -16.63
C ARG A 189 0.39 4.66 -16.26
N PHE A 190 1.04 3.76 -15.52
CA PHE A 190 2.36 4.00 -14.95
C PHE A 190 3.42 3.01 -15.44
N GLY A 191 3.00 1.81 -15.83
CA GLY A 191 3.90 0.71 -16.18
C GLY A 191 4.49 0.79 -17.58
N ASP A 192 5.06 -0.34 -18.00
CA ASP A 192 5.65 -0.51 -19.34
C ASP A 192 4.72 -1.28 -20.28
N GLU A 193 4.84 -1.04 -21.58
CA GLU A 193 3.96 -1.62 -22.61
C GLU A 193 3.97 -3.15 -22.59
N GLN A 194 5.12 -3.78 -22.33
CA GLN A 194 5.23 -5.24 -22.28
C GLN A 194 4.47 -5.82 -21.09
N SER A 195 4.62 -5.21 -19.92
CA SER A 195 3.90 -5.60 -18.72
C SER A 195 2.40 -5.34 -18.86
N TYR A 196 1.99 -4.22 -19.44
CA TYR A 196 0.58 -3.94 -19.74
C TYR A 196 -0.03 -5.01 -20.67
N ALA A 197 0.65 -5.37 -21.76
CA ALA A 197 0.15 -6.36 -22.71
C ALA A 197 -0.14 -7.74 -22.06
N VAL A 198 0.73 -8.18 -21.14
CA VAL A 198 0.54 -9.44 -20.40
C VAL A 198 -0.70 -9.39 -19.51
N HIS A 199 -0.88 -8.30 -18.75
CA HIS A 199 -2.04 -8.14 -17.88
C HIS A 199 -3.33 -8.01 -18.68
N LEU A 200 -3.28 -7.30 -19.81
CA LEU A 200 -4.40 -7.16 -20.72
C LEU A 200 -4.80 -8.51 -21.31
N GLN A 201 -3.84 -9.37 -21.67
CA GLN A 201 -4.13 -10.73 -22.13
C GLN A 201 -4.76 -11.57 -21.01
N ALA A 202 -4.24 -11.49 -19.79
CA ALA A 202 -4.80 -12.19 -18.63
C ALA A 202 -6.24 -11.75 -18.33
N TRP A 203 -6.52 -10.45 -18.46
CA TRP A 203 -7.83 -9.85 -18.34
C TRP A 203 -8.79 -10.33 -19.43
N LYS A 204 -8.39 -10.26 -20.70
CA LYS A 204 -9.20 -10.71 -21.86
C LYS A 204 -9.52 -12.20 -21.83
N ALA A 205 -8.76 -12.98 -21.07
CA ALA A 205 -8.99 -14.42 -20.87
C ALA A 205 -9.96 -14.73 -19.71
N LEU A 206 -10.49 -13.73 -19.00
CA LEU A 206 -11.46 -13.96 -17.92
C LEU A 206 -12.82 -14.39 -18.46
N PRO A 207 -13.57 -15.23 -17.73
CA PRO A 207 -14.89 -15.70 -18.11
C PRO A 207 -15.97 -14.64 -17.85
N LEU A 208 -15.76 -13.40 -18.32
CA LEU A 208 -16.69 -12.28 -18.19
C LEU A 208 -17.34 -11.95 -19.54
N SER A 209 -18.43 -11.17 -19.52
CA SER A 209 -19.06 -10.72 -20.76
C SER A 209 -18.08 -9.88 -21.61
N MET A 210 -18.13 -10.02 -22.94
CA MET A 210 -17.19 -9.33 -23.85
C MET A 210 -17.18 -7.81 -23.67
N GLY A 211 -18.33 -7.20 -23.36
CA GLY A 211 -18.37 -5.77 -23.06
C GLY A 211 -17.55 -5.43 -21.81
N SER A 212 -17.64 -6.24 -20.76
CA SER A 212 -16.92 -5.97 -19.51
C SER A 212 -15.41 -6.06 -19.69
N LEU A 213 -14.91 -6.71 -20.74
CA LEU A 213 -13.49 -6.91 -21.01
C LEU A 213 -12.84 -5.80 -21.86
N GLU A 214 -13.54 -4.69 -22.10
CA GLU A 214 -13.00 -3.54 -22.83
C GLU A 214 -11.84 -2.85 -22.10
N ASP A 215 -10.82 -2.43 -22.84
CA ASP A 215 -9.65 -1.69 -22.34
C ASP A 215 -10.02 -0.40 -21.57
N SER A 216 -11.12 0.25 -21.93
CA SER A 216 -11.67 1.44 -21.24
C SER A 216 -12.03 1.15 -19.78
N SER A 217 -12.64 -0.02 -19.52
CA SER A 217 -13.04 -0.46 -18.18
C SER A 217 -11.83 -0.64 -17.25
N ILE A 218 -10.73 -1.14 -17.80
CA ILE A 218 -9.48 -1.39 -17.08
C ILE A 218 -8.81 -0.07 -16.70
N ALA A 219 -8.74 0.89 -17.62
CA ALA A 219 -8.14 2.20 -17.35
C ALA A 219 -8.86 2.93 -16.21
N ALA A 220 -10.19 2.91 -16.23
CA ALA A 220 -10.98 3.59 -15.21
C ALA A 220 -10.80 2.97 -13.81
N LEU A 221 -10.53 1.67 -13.69
CA LEU A 221 -10.49 1.00 -12.39
C LEU A 221 -9.35 1.51 -11.50
N ALA A 222 -8.15 1.72 -12.04
CA ALA A 222 -7.03 2.22 -11.25
C ALA A 222 -7.30 3.66 -10.75
N ASP A 223 -7.90 4.50 -11.59
CA ASP A 223 -8.28 5.87 -11.24
C ASP A 223 -9.38 5.88 -10.17
N VAL A 224 -10.41 5.03 -10.33
CA VAL A 224 -11.48 4.88 -9.34
C VAL A 224 -10.95 4.33 -8.02
N ALA A 225 -9.97 3.41 -8.04
CA ALA A 225 -9.33 2.93 -6.82
C ALA A 225 -8.59 4.06 -6.07
N LEU A 226 -7.84 4.89 -6.79
CA LEU A 226 -7.18 6.07 -6.20
C LEU A 226 -8.20 7.05 -5.60
N ILE A 227 -9.34 7.25 -6.24
CA ILE A 227 -10.45 8.05 -5.70
C ILE A 227 -11.05 7.40 -4.45
N CYS A 228 -11.26 6.07 -4.44
CA CYS A 228 -11.73 5.35 -3.25
C CYS A 228 -10.80 5.58 -2.05
N PHE A 229 -9.48 5.54 -2.28
CA PHE A 229 -8.49 5.80 -1.23
C PHE A 229 -8.56 7.23 -0.70
N GLN A 230 -8.67 8.22 -1.60
CA GLN A 230 -8.83 9.62 -1.24
C GLN A 230 -10.12 9.86 -0.44
N GLU A 231 -11.24 9.32 -0.92
CA GLU A 231 -12.54 9.42 -0.25
C GLU A 231 -12.50 8.79 1.14
N ALA A 232 -11.86 7.63 1.31
CA ALA A 232 -11.75 6.97 2.62
C ALA A 232 -11.00 7.84 3.64
N ALA A 233 -9.95 8.56 3.21
CA ALA A 233 -9.23 9.50 4.07
C ALA A 233 -10.12 10.71 4.43
N GLN A 234 -10.86 11.25 3.45
CA GLN A 234 -11.74 12.40 3.65
C GLN A 234 -12.97 12.07 4.53
N GLU A 235 -13.59 10.90 4.33
CA GLU A 235 -14.69 10.42 5.17
C GLU A 235 -14.26 10.23 6.62
N ARG A 236 -13.01 9.83 6.86
CA ARG A 236 -12.47 9.73 8.21
C ARG A 236 -12.28 11.09 8.85
N TYR A 237 -11.72 12.06 8.13
CA TYR A 237 -11.68 13.44 8.61
C TYR A 237 -13.09 13.92 9.01
N ILE A 238 -14.09 13.73 8.13
CA ILE A 238 -15.48 14.12 8.40
C ILE A 238 -16.02 13.40 9.63
N ALA A 239 -15.83 12.09 9.74
CA ALA A 239 -16.32 11.30 10.87
C ALA A 239 -15.71 11.74 12.20
N GLU A 240 -14.38 11.92 12.26
CA GLU A 240 -13.73 12.39 13.49
C GLU A 240 -14.18 13.80 13.86
N SER A 241 -14.25 14.71 12.87
CA SER A 241 -14.70 16.10 13.07
C SER A 241 -16.15 16.19 13.58
N ALA A 242 -17.05 15.37 13.02
CA ALA A 242 -18.47 15.39 13.35
C ALA A 242 -18.81 14.68 14.66
N PHE A 243 -18.15 13.56 14.96
CA PHE A 243 -18.57 12.65 16.03
C PHE A 243 -17.64 12.63 17.24
N SER A 244 -16.40 13.12 17.12
CA SER A 244 -15.51 13.14 18.29
C SER A 244 -15.82 14.32 19.22
N ALA A 245 -16.14 13.98 20.46
CA ALA A 245 -16.30 14.93 21.56
C ALA A 245 -14.95 15.32 22.20
N ALA A 246 -13.86 14.60 21.91
CA ALA A 246 -12.56 14.89 22.50
C ALA A 246 -11.91 16.11 21.84
N ARG A 247 -11.21 16.90 22.66
CA ARG A 247 -10.48 18.09 22.21
C ARG A 247 -9.07 18.12 22.80
N SER A 248 -8.10 18.58 22.02
CA SER A 248 -6.72 18.78 22.48
C SER A 248 -6.70 19.88 23.53
N LEU A 249 -6.08 19.61 24.67
CA LEU A 249 -5.85 20.64 25.68
C LEU A 249 -4.82 21.68 25.25
N VAL A 250 -3.98 21.33 24.25
CA VAL A 250 -2.91 22.20 23.75
C VAL A 250 -3.44 23.16 22.69
N TYR A 251 -4.23 22.65 21.73
CA TYR A 251 -4.69 23.44 20.58
C TYR A 251 -6.20 23.71 20.56
N GLY A 252 -6.98 23.08 21.44
CA GLY A 252 -8.45 23.16 21.42
C GLY A 252 -9.11 22.45 20.24
N THR A 253 -8.35 21.72 19.41
CA THR A 253 -8.81 21.06 18.19
C THR A 253 -9.41 19.68 18.44
N VAL A 254 -10.14 19.14 17.46
CA VAL A 254 -10.73 17.80 17.52
C VAL A 254 -9.66 16.72 17.70
N LEU A 255 -9.83 15.81 18.66
CA LEU A 255 -8.99 14.62 18.76
C LEU A 255 -9.80 13.35 18.46
N PRO A 256 -9.29 12.40 17.68
CA PRO A 256 -9.93 11.10 17.51
C PRO A 256 -10.11 10.37 18.85
N GLN A 257 -11.23 9.65 18.98
CA GLN A 257 -11.50 8.88 20.20
C GLN A 257 -10.46 7.77 20.37
N GLY A 258 -9.84 7.69 21.55
CA GLY A 258 -8.84 6.67 21.87
C GLY A 258 -7.46 6.92 21.24
N LEU A 259 -7.21 8.12 20.73
CA LEU A 259 -5.86 8.52 20.30
C LEU A 259 -4.88 8.47 21.49
N PRO A 260 -3.74 7.76 21.39
CA PRO A 260 -2.72 7.76 22.43
C PRO A 260 -2.19 9.18 22.72
N ARG A 261 -1.91 9.47 24.00
CA ARG A 261 -1.58 10.81 24.50
C ARG A 261 -0.34 11.45 23.83
N GLY A 262 0.61 10.63 23.36
CA GLY A 262 1.81 11.08 22.68
C GLY A 262 1.53 11.85 21.37
N TYR A 263 0.34 11.67 20.79
CA TYR A 263 -0.05 12.36 19.55
C TYR A 263 -0.91 13.61 19.77
N HIS A 264 -1.31 13.93 21.01
CA HIS A 264 -2.22 15.06 21.30
C HIS A 264 -1.58 16.44 21.05
N ILE A 265 -0.26 16.45 20.84
CA ILE A 265 0.59 17.59 20.51
C ILE A 265 0.62 17.91 19.00
N ILE A 266 0.01 17.10 18.16
CA ILE A 266 -0.12 17.37 16.72
C ILE A 266 -1.39 18.21 16.49
N PRO A 267 -1.30 19.37 15.84
CA PRO A 267 -2.47 20.15 15.44
C PRO A 267 -3.35 19.38 14.44
N THR A 268 -4.67 19.44 14.62
CA THR A 268 -5.65 18.63 13.86
C THR A 268 -6.65 19.45 13.07
N GLU A 269 -6.36 20.73 12.82
CA GLU A 269 -7.17 21.61 11.98
C GLU A 269 -7.16 21.15 10.52
N ARG A 270 -6.03 20.58 10.07
CA ARG A 270 -5.87 20.07 8.70
C ARG A 270 -6.51 18.68 8.54
N PRO A 271 -7.24 18.44 7.44
CA PRO A 271 -7.83 17.14 7.15
C PRO A 271 -6.85 15.97 7.20
N GLU A 272 -5.64 16.19 6.69
CA GLU A 272 -4.58 15.18 6.61
C GLU A 272 -4.08 14.75 7.99
N ALA A 273 -3.91 15.70 8.91
CA ALA A 273 -3.49 15.40 10.27
C ALA A 273 -4.58 14.61 11.00
N LEU A 274 -5.83 15.10 10.96
CA LEU A 274 -6.94 14.45 11.67
C LEU A 274 -7.27 13.08 11.08
N SER A 275 -7.21 12.91 9.75
CA SER A 275 -7.45 11.61 9.11
C SER A 275 -6.38 10.58 9.50
N LEU A 276 -5.09 10.96 9.50
CA LEU A 276 -4.00 10.08 9.91
C LEU A 276 -4.12 9.70 11.38
N LEU A 277 -4.32 10.66 12.28
CA LEU A 277 -4.50 10.38 13.70
C LEU A 277 -5.76 9.53 13.97
N GLY A 278 -6.81 9.67 13.15
CA GLY A 278 -7.97 8.78 13.19
C GLY A 278 -7.60 7.32 12.87
N THR A 279 -6.71 7.09 11.90
CA THR A 279 -6.21 5.73 11.62
C THR A 279 -5.37 5.18 12.77
N VAL A 280 -4.53 6.02 13.40
CA VAL A 280 -3.72 5.68 14.57
C VAL A 280 -4.61 5.26 15.74
N ALA A 281 -5.64 6.06 16.06
CA ALA A 281 -6.57 5.77 17.14
C ALA A 281 -7.33 4.45 16.93
N LYS A 282 -7.85 4.22 15.71
CA LYS A 282 -8.51 2.94 15.37
C LYS A 282 -7.57 1.75 15.45
N CYS A 283 -6.31 1.90 15.05
CA CYS A 283 -5.30 0.86 15.18
C CYS A 283 -4.99 0.54 16.65
N ALA A 284 -4.84 1.56 17.49
CA ALA A 284 -4.61 1.40 18.93
C ALA A 284 -5.75 0.65 19.64
N MET A 285 -7.00 0.95 19.25
CA MET A 285 -8.19 0.35 19.87
C MET A 285 -8.66 -0.97 19.24
N LEU A 286 -8.09 -1.39 18.09
CA LEU A 286 -8.60 -2.54 17.35
C LEU A 286 -8.56 -3.82 18.19
N ASN A 287 -9.70 -4.51 18.31
CA ASN A 287 -9.73 -5.90 18.76
C ASN A 287 -9.52 -6.86 17.58
N TRP A 288 -8.30 -7.41 17.45
CA TRP A 288 -7.95 -8.31 16.35
C TRP A 288 -8.70 -9.65 16.37
N LYS A 289 -9.31 -10.03 17.50
CA LYS A 289 -10.12 -11.26 17.63
C LYS A 289 -11.60 -11.06 17.29
N ALA A 290 -12.05 -9.81 17.15
CA ALA A 290 -13.45 -9.53 16.85
C ALA A 290 -13.84 -10.08 15.46
N PRO A 291 -15.11 -10.51 15.26
CA PRO A 291 -15.62 -10.82 13.94
C PRO A 291 -15.43 -9.65 12.96
N GLY A 292 -14.96 -9.92 11.75
CA GLY A 292 -14.70 -8.89 10.74
C GLY A 292 -13.45 -8.02 10.99
N SER A 293 -12.61 -8.36 11.98
CA SER A 293 -11.38 -7.60 12.27
C SER A 293 -10.38 -7.62 11.11
N VAL A 294 -10.32 -8.70 10.34
CA VAL A 294 -9.43 -8.83 9.17
C VAL A 294 -9.76 -7.77 8.12
N GLU A 295 -11.03 -7.70 7.69
CA GLU A 295 -11.49 -6.72 6.70
C GLU A 295 -11.34 -5.29 7.22
N SER A 296 -11.74 -5.07 8.48
CA SER A 296 -11.63 -3.76 9.14
C SER A 296 -10.18 -3.29 9.22
N PHE A 297 -9.25 -4.19 9.52
CA PHE A 297 -7.84 -3.84 9.64
C PHE A 297 -7.17 -3.66 8.28
N ARG A 298 -7.57 -4.43 7.25
CA ARG A 298 -7.16 -4.17 5.87
C ARG A 298 -7.52 -2.76 5.40
N ARG A 299 -8.70 -2.25 5.77
CA ARG A 299 -9.08 -0.86 5.48
C ARG A 299 -8.11 0.13 6.09
N LEU A 300 -7.78 -0.06 7.36
CA LEU A 300 -6.82 0.80 8.07
C LEU A 300 -5.43 0.75 7.41
N ILE A 301 -4.99 -0.41 6.95
CA ILE A 301 -3.72 -0.54 6.22
C ILE A 301 -3.76 0.23 4.90
N LEU A 302 -4.82 0.07 4.10
CA LEU A 302 -4.96 0.79 2.82
C LEU A 302 -4.96 2.30 3.05
N GLU A 303 -5.70 2.79 4.04
CA GLU A 303 -5.75 4.20 4.39
C GLU A 303 -4.40 4.74 4.89
N THR A 304 -3.67 3.96 5.69
CA THR A 304 -2.30 4.31 6.13
C THR A 304 -1.35 4.44 4.94
N LEU A 305 -1.43 3.48 4.01
CA LEU A 305 -0.57 3.44 2.83
C LEU A 305 -0.94 4.46 1.77
N SER A 306 -2.22 4.79 1.60
CA SER A 306 -2.67 5.75 0.59
C SER A 306 -2.70 7.20 1.07
N TRP A 307 -2.51 7.45 2.37
CA TRP A 307 -2.48 8.80 2.92
C TRP A 307 -1.48 9.70 2.17
N SER A 308 -1.78 10.97 1.98
CA SER A 308 -0.82 11.96 1.50
C SER A 308 -1.05 13.29 2.20
N ALA A 309 -0.03 14.14 2.26
CA ALA A 309 -0.11 15.45 2.89
C ALA A 309 -0.92 16.48 2.06
N SER A 310 -1.55 16.03 0.98
CA SER A 310 -2.39 16.80 0.06
C SER A 310 -3.66 16.05 -0.36
N HIS A 311 -4.04 14.98 0.37
CA HIS A 311 -5.15 14.11 -0.04
C HIS A 311 -6.50 14.83 -0.04
N SER A 312 -6.66 15.93 0.70
CA SER A 312 -7.91 16.68 0.72
C SER A 312 -8.20 17.44 -0.58
N ILE A 313 -7.17 17.70 -1.39
CA ILE A 313 -7.29 18.50 -2.61
C ILE A 313 -7.07 17.70 -3.89
N SER A 314 -6.37 16.55 -3.83
CA SER A 314 -5.99 15.77 -5.00
C SER A 314 -5.75 14.29 -4.68
N THR A 315 -5.94 13.43 -5.69
CA THR A 315 -5.51 12.01 -5.62
C THR A 315 -4.01 11.84 -5.81
N GLU A 316 -3.34 12.84 -6.40
CA GLU A 316 -1.90 12.90 -6.57
C GLU A 316 -1.29 13.94 -5.63
N PRO A 317 -0.06 13.71 -5.09
CA PRO A 317 0.64 14.70 -4.29
C PRO A 317 0.79 16.07 -5.00
N VAL A 318 0.58 17.14 -4.24
CA VAL A 318 0.65 18.54 -4.73
C VAL A 318 1.70 19.29 -3.94
N ASP A 319 2.87 19.48 -4.54
CA ASP A 319 4.06 20.06 -3.87
C ASP A 319 3.78 21.43 -3.25
N SER A 320 3.08 22.33 -3.96
CA SER A 320 2.75 23.66 -3.45
C SER A 320 1.82 23.67 -2.23
N TYR A 321 1.01 22.62 -2.06
CA TYR A 321 0.18 22.47 -0.87
C TYR A 321 0.98 21.90 0.30
N GLU A 322 1.92 20.99 0.03
CA GLU A 322 2.82 20.42 1.02
C GLU A 322 3.82 21.46 1.54
N GLU A 323 4.33 22.34 0.66
CA GLU A 323 5.19 23.48 1.02
C GLU A 323 4.51 24.49 1.95
N ALA A 324 3.18 24.53 1.97
CA ALA A 324 2.40 25.42 2.83
C ALA A 324 2.21 24.88 4.25
N TRP A 325 2.75 23.70 4.59
CA TRP A 325 2.72 23.15 5.94
C TRP A 325 3.75 23.81 6.87
N ASP A 326 3.49 23.79 8.17
CA ASP A 326 4.59 23.86 9.12
C ASP A 326 5.48 22.63 8.92
N GLN A 327 6.77 22.86 8.71
CA GLN A 327 7.69 21.80 8.34
C GLN A 327 7.85 20.76 9.46
N THR A 328 7.83 21.18 10.73
CA THR A 328 7.99 20.25 11.86
C THR A 328 6.74 19.40 12.06
N ASP A 329 5.56 19.98 11.90
CA ASP A 329 4.28 19.26 11.93
C ASP A 329 4.22 18.21 10.81
N LEU A 330 4.57 18.59 9.58
CA LEU A 330 4.57 17.69 8.43
C LEU A 330 5.57 16.54 8.60
N LEU A 331 6.79 16.85 9.09
CA LEU A 331 7.78 15.82 9.40
C LEU A 331 7.27 14.85 10.47
N ALA A 332 6.62 15.33 11.52
CA ALA A 332 6.03 14.47 12.54
C ALA A 332 4.96 13.53 11.94
N LEU A 333 4.09 14.02 11.05
CA LEU A 333 3.10 13.19 10.36
C LEU A 333 3.74 12.11 9.48
N TYR A 334 4.84 12.42 8.77
CA TYR A 334 5.59 11.42 8.01
C TYR A 334 6.20 10.33 8.90
N HIS A 335 6.68 10.68 10.09
CA HIS A 335 7.15 9.70 11.08
C HIS A 335 5.99 8.84 11.60
N VAL A 336 4.85 9.45 11.91
CA VAL A 336 3.64 8.73 12.33
C VAL A 336 3.24 7.69 11.30
N ARG A 337 3.03 8.12 10.06
CA ARG A 337 2.64 7.22 8.97
C ARG A 337 3.66 6.11 8.73
N SER A 338 4.94 6.45 8.65
CA SER A 338 6.00 5.48 8.38
C SER A 338 6.07 4.39 9.45
N ALA A 339 5.98 4.77 10.72
CA ALA A 339 5.96 3.83 11.81
C ALA A 339 4.69 2.98 11.81
N MET A 340 3.54 3.56 11.48
CA MET A 340 2.27 2.84 11.37
C MET A 340 2.31 1.75 10.30
N VAL A 341 2.96 1.96 9.17
CA VAL A 341 3.17 0.91 8.15
C VAL A 341 3.85 -0.32 8.78
N SER A 342 4.82 -0.10 9.68
CA SER A 342 5.51 -1.21 10.37
C SER A 342 4.74 -1.79 11.54
N ALA A 343 4.12 -0.94 12.36
CA ALA A 343 3.30 -1.35 13.51
C ALA A 343 2.06 -2.15 13.09
N ASN A 344 1.56 -1.94 11.87
CA ASN A 344 0.41 -2.68 11.35
C ASN A 344 0.74 -4.15 11.06
N ALA A 345 1.99 -4.50 10.74
CA ALA A 345 2.37 -5.88 10.41
C ALA A 345 2.02 -6.92 11.49
N PRO A 346 2.44 -6.77 12.77
CA PRO A 346 2.10 -7.75 13.80
C PRO A 346 0.59 -7.82 14.08
N ILE A 347 -0.13 -6.70 13.97
CA ILE A 347 -1.59 -6.68 14.18
C ILE A 347 -2.31 -7.41 13.03
N MET A 348 -1.88 -7.22 11.79
CA MET A 348 -2.44 -7.93 10.64
C MET A 348 -2.21 -9.45 10.79
N TRP A 349 -1.00 -9.86 11.20
CA TRP A 349 -0.72 -11.27 11.48
C TRP A 349 -1.61 -11.82 12.59
N ALA A 350 -1.77 -11.09 13.69
CA ALA A 350 -2.68 -11.48 14.77
C ALA A 350 -4.13 -11.61 14.31
N CYS A 351 -4.62 -10.74 13.41
CA CYS A 351 -5.93 -10.89 12.78
C CYS A 351 -6.00 -12.17 11.93
N ILE A 352 -5.01 -12.43 11.08
CA ILE A 352 -4.98 -13.62 10.21
C ILE A 352 -4.99 -14.91 11.05
N GLU A 353 -4.15 -14.98 12.09
CA GLU A 353 -4.05 -16.12 13.00
C GLU A 353 -5.34 -16.34 13.78
N ALA A 354 -5.90 -15.29 14.38
CA ALA A 354 -7.13 -15.39 15.19
C ALA A 354 -8.33 -15.92 14.38
N HIS A 355 -8.34 -15.68 13.07
CA HIS A 355 -9.41 -16.11 12.15
C HIS A 355 -9.03 -17.33 11.30
N ASN A 356 -7.92 -18.01 11.59
CA ASN A 356 -7.43 -19.19 10.87
C ASN A 356 -7.30 -18.99 9.35
N LEU A 357 -6.97 -17.77 8.94
CA LEU A 357 -6.74 -17.45 7.54
C LEU A 357 -5.29 -17.78 7.16
N ARG A 358 -5.07 -18.09 5.88
CA ARG A 358 -3.72 -18.23 5.32
C ARG A 358 -3.45 -17.03 4.45
N TRP A 359 -2.32 -16.35 4.65
CA TRP A 359 -1.86 -15.25 3.80
C TRP A 359 -0.41 -15.49 3.43
N ALA A 360 -0.11 -15.60 2.12
CA ALA A 360 1.19 -16.01 1.61
C ALA A 360 2.14 -14.83 1.30
N TYR A 361 1.76 -13.62 1.70
CA TYR A 361 2.53 -12.42 1.50
C TYR A 361 3.73 -12.39 2.46
N ASP A 362 4.92 -12.14 1.91
CA ASP A 362 6.15 -12.02 2.68
C ASP A 362 6.20 -10.64 3.38
N VAL A 363 5.51 -10.56 4.52
CA VAL A 363 5.43 -9.32 5.30
C VAL A 363 6.81 -8.85 5.75
N GLN A 364 7.70 -9.76 6.15
CA GLN A 364 9.00 -9.37 6.71
C GLN A 364 9.89 -8.71 5.65
N THR A 365 9.99 -9.29 4.45
CA THR A 365 10.74 -8.65 3.35
C THR A 365 10.16 -7.26 3.01
N GLY A 366 8.83 -7.12 3.04
CA GLY A 366 8.19 -5.81 2.84
C GLY A 366 8.56 -4.78 3.92
N ILE A 367 8.61 -5.20 5.18
CA ILE A 367 9.02 -4.36 6.31
C ILE A 367 10.48 -3.93 6.20
N ASP A 368 11.37 -4.85 5.82
CA ASP A 368 12.80 -4.55 5.67
C ASP A 368 13.04 -3.51 4.57
N ILE A 369 12.36 -3.66 3.43
CA ILE A 369 12.42 -2.68 2.32
C ILE A 369 11.87 -1.31 2.75
N HIS A 370 10.78 -1.30 3.52
CA HIS A 370 10.16 -0.08 4.02
C HIS A 370 11.05 0.63 5.05
N ALA A 371 11.60 -0.10 6.03
CA ALA A 371 12.47 0.46 7.05
C ALA A 371 13.74 1.09 6.44
N GLU A 372 14.33 0.43 5.44
CA GLU A 372 15.45 0.98 4.67
C GLU A 372 15.06 2.27 3.95
N ALA A 373 13.90 2.31 3.28
CA ALA A 373 13.42 3.55 2.65
C ALA A 373 13.23 4.67 3.69
N CYS A 374 12.81 4.31 4.90
CA CYS A 374 12.62 5.20 6.04
C CYS A 374 13.92 5.63 6.75
N ARG A 375 15.10 5.22 6.28
CA ARG A 375 16.37 5.78 6.77
C ARG A 375 16.45 7.29 6.56
N HIS A 376 15.80 7.78 5.50
CA HIS A 376 15.76 9.18 5.09
C HIS A 376 14.76 10.04 5.89
N LEU A 377 14.02 9.47 6.85
CA LEU A 377 13.22 10.27 7.77
C LEU A 377 14.13 11.24 8.52
N ARG A 378 13.79 12.54 8.47
CA ARG A 378 14.55 13.65 9.06
C ARG A 378 14.35 13.71 10.57
N SER A 379 14.62 12.62 11.28
CA SER A 379 14.35 12.48 12.73
C SER A 379 15.13 13.48 13.57
N HIS A 380 16.36 13.82 13.18
CA HIS A 380 17.17 14.81 13.88
C HIS A 380 16.52 16.20 13.95
N GLU A 381 15.67 16.56 12.99
CA GLU A 381 14.97 17.87 12.99
C GLU A 381 13.80 17.92 13.97
N LEU A 382 13.35 16.76 14.45
CA LEU A 382 12.32 16.68 15.48
C LEU A 382 12.92 16.63 16.89
N MET A 383 14.23 16.38 17.02
CA MET A 383 14.91 16.35 18.31
C MET A 383 14.99 17.75 18.92
N GLY A 384 14.76 17.86 20.23
CA GLY A 384 14.66 19.15 20.93
C GLY A 384 13.37 19.93 20.64
N THR A 385 12.46 19.39 19.84
CA THR A 385 11.13 19.97 19.58
C THR A 385 10.05 19.24 20.40
N LYS A 386 8.81 19.74 20.35
CA LYS A 386 7.65 19.03 20.94
C LYS A 386 7.45 17.62 20.37
N TYR A 387 7.99 17.32 19.18
CA TYR A 387 7.82 16.04 18.47
C TYR A 387 8.93 15.02 18.71
N GLU A 388 9.88 15.30 19.61
CA GLU A 388 11.00 14.40 19.89
C GLU A 388 10.55 12.96 20.19
N GLU A 389 9.53 12.78 21.03
CA GLU A 389 9.04 11.43 21.38
C GLU A 389 8.45 10.69 20.17
N ILE A 390 7.83 11.41 19.23
CA ILE A 390 7.28 10.82 17.99
C ILE A 390 8.42 10.31 17.12
N ALA A 391 9.52 11.06 17.00
CA ALA A 391 10.69 10.64 16.24
C ALA A 391 11.32 9.36 16.82
N ILE A 392 11.49 9.33 18.14
CA ILE A 392 12.03 8.17 18.87
C ILE A 392 11.09 6.97 18.72
N TRP A 393 9.79 7.13 18.99
CA TRP A 393 8.81 6.06 18.84
C TRP A 393 8.79 5.51 17.41
N ALA A 394 8.83 6.40 16.41
CA ALA A 394 8.77 5.99 15.02
C ALA A 394 10.00 5.18 14.61
N LYS A 395 11.21 5.67 14.94
CA LYS A 395 12.45 4.96 14.64
C LYS A 395 12.57 3.65 15.42
N MET A 396 12.21 3.66 16.70
CA MET A 396 12.17 2.44 17.51
C MET A 396 11.22 1.40 16.90
N THR A 397 10.05 1.81 16.41
CA THR A 397 9.08 0.95 15.75
C THR A 397 9.61 0.39 14.43
N LEU A 398 10.17 1.24 13.57
CA LEU A 398 10.74 0.82 12.29
C LEU A 398 11.88 -0.20 12.47
N VAL A 399 12.86 0.13 13.31
CA VAL A 399 14.07 -0.68 13.51
C VAL A 399 13.76 -1.98 14.24
N SER A 400 12.85 -1.98 15.22
CA SER A 400 12.49 -3.20 15.96
C SER A 400 11.74 -4.22 15.10
N HIS A 401 10.98 -3.76 14.11
CA HIS A 401 10.19 -4.64 13.25
C HIS A 401 10.97 -5.17 12.05
N ALA A 402 11.99 -4.44 11.61
CA ALA A 402 12.88 -4.84 10.53
C ALA A 402 13.93 -5.87 10.98
N THR A 403 14.51 -6.56 10.00
CA THR A 403 15.71 -7.35 10.18
C THR A 403 16.84 -6.44 10.69
N PRO A 404 17.58 -6.85 11.74
CA PRO A 404 18.63 -6.04 12.34
C PRO A 404 19.71 -5.57 11.36
N THR A 405 20.10 -4.30 11.46
CA THR A 405 21.19 -3.71 10.68
C THR A 405 22.05 -2.80 11.56
N ALA A 406 23.36 -2.74 11.29
CA ALA A 406 24.28 -1.89 12.05
C ALA A 406 23.91 -0.40 11.96
N ASP A 407 23.51 0.07 10.78
CA ASP A 407 23.10 1.47 10.53
C ASP A 407 21.83 1.83 11.32
N GLY A 408 20.82 0.93 11.33
CA GLY A 408 19.59 1.14 12.09
C GLY A 408 19.84 1.16 13.60
N ASP A 409 20.68 0.25 14.09
CA ASP A 409 21.05 0.18 15.50
C ASP A 409 21.89 1.42 15.92
N GLU A 410 22.86 1.86 15.10
CA GLU A 410 23.67 3.06 15.37
C GLU A 410 22.81 4.32 15.44
N HIS A 411 21.92 4.52 14.46
CA HIS A 411 21.01 5.67 14.45
C HIS A 411 20.10 5.67 15.68
N MET A 412 19.48 4.53 16.01
CA MET A 412 18.61 4.44 17.19
C MET A 412 19.38 4.68 18.50
N SER A 413 20.61 4.14 18.62
CA SER A 413 21.50 4.41 19.76
C SER A 413 21.82 5.91 19.89
N GLY A 414 22.08 6.59 18.77
CA GLY A 414 22.29 8.04 18.73
C GLY A 414 21.11 8.84 19.27
N LEU A 415 19.88 8.49 18.85
CA LEU A 415 18.65 9.13 19.34
C LEU A 415 18.44 8.88 20.83
N MET A 416 18.65 7.65 21.31
CA MET A 416 18.54 7.33 22.75
C MET A 416 19.53 8.12 23.60
N LYS A 417 20.78 8.27 23.13
CA LYS A 417 21.81 9.07 23.81
C LYS A 417 21.41 10.55 23.88
N TYR A 418 20.92 11.10 22.78
CA TYR A 418 20.45 12.50 22.72
C TYR A 418 19.31 12.75 23.72
N SER A 419 18.31 11.88 23.76
CA SER A 419 17.14 12.01 24.64
C SER A 419 17.33 11.46 26.05
N SER A 420 18.56 11.08 26.41
CA SER A 420 18.90 10.55 27.74
C SER A 420 18.07 9.32 28.18
N ILE A 421 17.57 8.53 27.22
CA ILE A 421 16.90 7.26 27.50
C ILE A 421 17.97 6.20 27.76
N LYS A 422 18.11 5.77 29.02
CA LYS A 422 19.15 4.84 29.48
C LYS A 422 18.60 3.52 30.00
N THR A 423 17.31 3.48 30.32
CA THR A 423 16.64 2.35 30.96
C THR A 423 15.45 1.90 30.13
N TRP A 424 15.12 0.61 30.23
CA TRP A 424 13.96 0.07 29.52
C TRP A 424 12.67 0.71 30.01
N GLU A 425 12.57 1.00 31.31
CA GLU A 425 11.40 1.64 31.93
C GLU A 425 11.11 3.01 31.29
N GLN A 426 12.15 3.78 30.95
CA GLN A 426 12.01 5.05 30.23
C GLN A 426 11.49 4.84 28.80
N MET A 427 12.06 3.86 28.08
CA MET A 427 11.63 3.54 26.71
C MET A 427 10.19 3.00 26.70
N GLU A 428 9.87 2.06 27.56
CA GLU A 428 8.54 1.48 27.70
C GLU A 428 7.51 2.56 28.06
N ALA A 429 7.85 3.46 28.98
CA ALA A 429 6.98 4.58 29.32
C ALA A 429 6.69 5.47 28.11
N LEU A 430 7.66 5.68 27.20
CA LEU A 430 7.49 6.42 25.94
C LEU A 430 6.61 5.64 24.95
N LEU A 431 6.89 4.34 24.75
CA LEU A 431 6.12 3.46 23.87
C LEU A 431 4.64 3.42 24.28
N ARG A 432 4.35 3.31 25.58
CA ARG A 432 2.98 3.31 26.13
C ARG A 432 2.22 4.64 25.95
N ARG A 433 2.91 5.75 25.62
CA ARG A 433 2.22 7.01 25.23
C ARG A 433 1.78 7.01 23.77
N HIS A 434 2.33 6.12 22.97
CA HIS A 434 2.13 6.01 21.53
C HIS A 434 1.47 4.66 21.20
N VAL A 435 1.46 4.27 19.92
CA VAL A 435 0.98 2.93 19.55
C VAL A 435 1.99 1.89 19.99
N PHE A 436 1.60 1.07 20.97
CA PHE A 436 2.37 -0.06 21.48
C PHE A 436 1.43 -1.21 21.85
N ARG A 437 1.41 -2.27 21.02
CA ARG A 437 0.66 -3.51 21.28
C ARG A 437 1.59 -4.49 21.98
N GLU A 438 1.67 -4.35 23.29
CA GLU A 438 2.58 -5.13 24.14
C GLU A 438 2.47 -6.63 23.88
N GLU A 439 1.26 -7.16 23.75
CA GLU A 439 1.01 -8.60 23.56
C GLU A 439 1.55 -9.14 22.24
N LEU A 440 1.81 -8.26 21.25
CA LEU A 440 2.20 -8.65 19.89
C LEU A 440 3.66 -8.28 19.56
N ALA A 441 4.17 -7.20 20.16
CA ALA A 441 5.44 -6.60 19.73
C ALA A 441 6.47 -6.41 20.84
N TRP A 442 6.12 -6.64 22.12
CA TRP A 442 7.02 -6.39 23.26
C TRP A 442 8.41 -7.00 23.07
N GLN A 443 8.49 -8.26 22.62
CA GLN A 443 9.76 -8.96 22.42
C GLN A 443 10.66 -8.27 21.39
N LYS A 444 10.08 -7.74 20.30
CA LYS A 444 10.83 -7.03 19.26
C LYS A 444 11.41 -5.72 19.79
N TYR A 445 10.60 -4.93 20.49
CA TYR A 445 11.06 -3.69 21.11
C TYR A 445 12.13 -3.94 22.18
N ARG A 446 11.91 -4.94 23.06
CA ARG A 446 12.84 -5.29 24.12
C ARG A 446 14.17 -5.79 23.56
N SER A 447 14.12 -6.69 22.58
CA SER A 447 15.32 -7.23 21.93
C SER A 447 16.13 -6.15 21.24
N LEU A 448 15.50 -5.16 20.60
CA LEU A 448 16.24 -4.03 20.05
C LEU A 448 16.91 -3.24 21.17
N PHE A 449 16.15 -2.83 22.19
CA PHE A 449 16.67 -2.00 23.28
C PHE A 449 17.89 -2.63 23.97
N ASP A 450 17.83 -3.92 24.29
CA ASP A 450 18.92 -4.62 24.96
C ASP A 450 20.22 -4.60 24.12
N ARG A 451 20.14 -4.65 22.78
CA ARG A 451 21.31 -4.55 21.89
C ARG A 451 21.87 -3.14 21.71
N LEU A 452 21.09 -2.12 22.05
CA LEU A 452 21.51 -0.72 21.92
C LEU A 452 22.23 -0.22 23.18
N VAL A 453 21.96 -0.89 24.30
CA VAL A 453 22.51 -0.56 25.63
C VAL A 453 23.72 -1.45 25.99
N TYR A 454 23.78 -2.67 25.45
CA TYR A 454 24.89 -3.62 25.59
C TYR A 454 25.53 -3.93 24.24
#